data_AF-A0A532CE28-F1
#
_entry.id   AF-A0A532CE28-F1
#
_cell.length_a   1.000
_cell.length_b   1.000
_cell.length_c   1.000
_cell.angle_alpha   90.00
_cell.angle_beta   90.00
_cell.angle_gamma   90.00
#
_symmetry.space_group_name_H-M   'P 1'
#
loop_
_entity.id
_entity.type
_entity.pdbx_description
1 polymer ?
#
loop_
_entity_poly.entity_id
_entity_poly.type
_entity_poly.pdbx_seq_one_letter_code
_entity_poly.pdbx_strand_id
1 'polypeptide(L)'
;MLGGLNTIVILGIYPSFGYDITFLKQTPHGRLPVLLMIPWLICSIALFVEVNFRGFLLGRLAELEWHWRGADSSKRLAPLALAISTLTFTFDPFMVQTFHHLHWIALWDGLIWGMIWLRTRNLWITIVAHAAEVIVMYSAVRAAIG
;
A
#
# COMPACT_ATOMS: atom_id res chain seq x y z
N MET A 1 -11.91 -2.23 4.29
CA MET A 1 -11.67 -3.19 5.40
C MET A 1 -10.17 -3.33 5.71
N LEU A 2 -9.30 -3.41 4.69
CA LEU A 2 -7.84 -3.44 4.89
C LEU A 2 -7.29 -2.28 5.72
N GLY A 3 -7.67 -1.03 5.41
CA GLY A 3 -7.27 0.10 6.25
C GLY A 3 -7.69 0.00 7.72
N GLY A 4 -8.81 -0.66 8.02
CA GLY A 4 -9.23 -0.96 9.40
C GLY A 4 -8.38 -2.04 10.05
N LEU A 5 -8.06 -3.12 9.32
CA LEU A 5 -7.15 -4.17 9.78
C LEU A 5 -5.75 -3.61 10.03
N ASN A 6 -5.21 -2.82 9.10
CA ASN A 6 -3.93 -2.13 9.25
C ASN A 6 -3.94 -1.19 10.46
N THR A 7 -5.04 -0.47 10.69
CA THR A 7 -5.21 0.36 11.89
C THR A 7 -5.19 -0.48 13.18
N ILE A 8 -5.87 -1.62 13.23
CA ILE A 8 -5.86 -2.52 14.40
C ILE A 8 -4.45 -3.07 14.65
N VAL A 9 -3.74 -3.44 13.59
CA VAL A 9 -2.35 -3.91 13.70
C VAL A 9 -1.45 -2.82 14.26
N ILE A 10 -1.57 -1.59 13.74
CA ILE A 10 -0.73 -0.45 14.13
C ILE A 10 -1.05 0.01 15.57
N LEU A 11 -2.32 0.14 15.94
CA LEU A 11 -2.71 0.72 17.23
C LEU A 11 -2.85 -0.30 18.36
N GLY A 12 -3.12 -1.57 18.04
CA GLY A 12 -3.31 -2.63 19.03
C GLY A 12 -2.12 -3.55 19.13
N ILE A 13 -1.72 -4.16 18.01
CA ILE A 13 -0.74 -5.24 18.02
C ILE A 13 0.67 -4.70 18.28
N TYR A 14 1.16 -3.76 17.47
CA TYR A 14 2.54 -3.25 17.61
C TYR A 14 2.86 -2.66 18.99
N PRO A 15 1.99 -1.82 19.59
CA PRO A 15 2.22 -1.30 20.94
C PRO A 15 2.24 -2.40 22.00
N SER A 16 1.42 -3.45 21.85
CA SER A 16 1.42 -4.60 22.78
C SER A 16 2.74 -5.40 22.75
N PHE A 17 3.48 -5.33 21.63
CA PHE A 17 4.83 -5.89 21.49
C PHE A 17 5.94 -4.93 21.93
N GLY A 18 5.61 -3.76 22.48
CA GLY A 18 6.58 -2.77 22.97
C GLY A 18 7.19 -1.89 21.88
N TYR A 19 6.66 -1.90 20.65
CA TYR A 19 7.10 -0.99 19.60
C TYR A 19 6.53 0.41 19.82
N ASP A 20 7.38 1.43 19.73
CA ASP A 20 6.95 2.83 19.76
C ASP A 20 6.27 3.19 18.44
N ILE A 21 5.02 3.68 18.52
CA ILE A 21 4.23 4.19 17.38
C ILE A 21 4.21 5.73 17.33
N THR A 22 4.81 6.39 18.32
CA THR A 22 4.86 7.86 18.43
C THR A 22 5.71 8.49 17.33
N PHE A 23 6.65 7.75 16.74
CA PHE A 23 7.43 8.19 15.58
C PHE A 23 6.54 8.58 14.39
N LEU A 24 5.33 8.01 14.27
CA LEU A 24 4.37 8.37 13.21
C LEU A 24 4.01 9.87 13.24
N LYS A 25 3.99 10.50 14.43
CA LYS A 25 3.81 11.96 14.58
C LYS A 25 5.00 12.77 14.06
N GLN A 26 6.20 12.18 14.10
CA GLN A 26 7.43 12.86 13.73
C GLN A 26 7.68 12.81 12.22
N THR A 27 6.96 11.95 11.49
CA THR A 27 7.02 11.89 10.03
C THR A 27 6.63 13.24 9.41
N PRO A 28 7.18 13.59 8.24
CA PRO A 28 6.79 14.80 7.51
C PRO A 28 5.27 14.90 7.29
N HIS A 29 4.60 13.77 7.08
CA HIS A 29 3.15 13.68 6.88
C HIS A 29 2.35 13.90 8.17
N GLY A 30 2.86 13.43 9.31
CA GLY A 30 2.26 13.64 10.63
C GLY A 30 2.23 15.11 11.06
N ARG A 31 3.17 15.92 10.56
CA ARG A 31 3.29 17.36 10.90
C ARG A 31 2.46 18.29 10.01
N LEU A 32 1.91 17.79 8.90
CA LEU A 32 1.15 18.61 7.96
C LEU A 32 -0.30 18.87 8.44
N PRO A 33 -0.90 20.02 8.04
CA PRO A 33 -2.30 20.30 8.31
C PRO A 33 -3.23 19.21 7.77
N VAL A 34 -4.27 18.82 8.53
CA VAL A 34 -5.24 17.78 8.12
C VAL A 34 -5.83 18.09 6.75
N LEU A 35 -6.22 19.35 6.52
CA LEU A 35 -6.88 19.81 5.29
C LEU A 35 -6.00 19.70 4.04
N LEU A 36 -4.68 19.64 4.21
CA LEU A 36 -3.74 19.46 3.11
C LEU A 36 -3.43 17.98 2.90
N MET A 37 -3.32 17.21 4.00
CA MET A 37 -3.14 15.76 3.95
C MET A 37 -4.38 15.05 3.36
N ILE A 38 -5.56 15.33 3.91
CA ILE A 38 -6.85 14.80 3.47
C ILE A 38 -7.62 15.89 2.69
N PRO A 39 -8.07 15.63 1.46
CA PRO A 39 -7.82 14.43 0.65
C PRO A 39 -6.58 14.55 -0.25
N TRP A 40 -6.04 15.76 -0.43
CA TRP A 40 -5.18 16.10 -1.57
C TRP A 40 -3.88 15.30 -1.62
N LEU A 41 -3.09 15.33 -0.54
CA LEU A 41 -1.78 14.71 -0.54
C LEU A 41 -1.89 13.18 -0.52
N ILE A 42 -2.82 12.61 0.26
CA ILE A 42 -3.05 11.15 0.29
C ILE A 42 -3.50 10.66 -1.07
N CYS A 43 -4.45 11.31 -1.73
CA CYS A 43 -4.90 10.92 -3.06
C CYS A 43 -3.76 11.01 -4.10
N SER A 44 -2.93 12.06 -4.01
CA SER A 44 -1.78 12.23 -4.91
C SER A 44 -0.74 11.13 -4.72
N ILE A 45 -0.40 10.79 -3.47
CA ILE A 45 0.52 9.70 -3.13
C ILE A 45 -0.06 8.36 -3.59
N ALA A 46 -1.32 8.08 -3.26
CA ALA A 46 -1.99 6.83 -3.65
C ALA A 46 -1.99 6.66 -5.17
N LEU A 47 -2.29 7.72 -5.93
CA LEU A 47 -2.23 7.69 -7.38
C LEU A 47 -0.81 7.37 -7.87
N PHE A 48 0.21 8.04 -7.35
CA PHE A 48 1.60 7.82 -7.77
C PHE A 48 2.09 6.41 -7.45
N VAL A 49 1.82 5.93 -6.24
CA VAL A 49 2.17 4.59 -5.77
C VAL A 49 1.48 3.54 -6.63
N GLU A 50 0.18 3.65 -6.84
CA GLU A 50 -0.57 2.65 -7.61
C GLU A 50 -0.18 2.65 -9.10
N VAL A 51 0.01 3.82 -9.72
CA VAL A 51 0.48 3.90 -11.11
C VAL A 51 1.87 3.26 -11.26
N ASN A 52 2.77 3.50 -10.31
CA ASN A 52 4.14 2.98 -10.40
C ASN A 52 4.21 1.47 -10.09
N PHE A 53 3.67 1.03 -8.95
CA PHE A 53 3.79 -0.35 -8.52
C PHE A 53 2.81 -1.29 -9.20
N ARG A 54 1.53 -0.90 -9.32
CA ARG A 54 0.48 -1.76 -9.89
C ARG A 54 0.37 -1.58 -11.40
N GLY A 55 0.33 -0.33 -11.86
CA GLY A 55 0.23 -0.02 -13.29
C GLY A 55 1.49 -0.41 -14.08
N PHE A 56 2.65 0.09 -13.65
CA PHE A 56 3.90 -0.06 -14.39
C PHE A 56 4.67 -1.33 -14.02
N LEU A 57 5.08 -1.49 -12.76
CA LEU A 57 5.95 -2.60 -12.35
C LEU A 57 5.24 -3.95 -12.46
N LEU A 58 4.12 -4.13 -11.75
CA LEU A 58 3.34 -5.36 -11.79
C LEU A 58 2.82 -5.64 -13.20
N GLY A 59 2.35 -4.62 -13.92
CA GLY A 59 1.89 -4.81 -15.30
C GLY A 59 2.96 -5.34 -16.23
N ARG A 60 4.18 -4.78 -16.20
CA ARG A 60 5.29 -5.27 -17.04
C ARG A 60 5.77 -6.65 -16.61
N LEU A 61 5.89 -6.90 -15.31
CA LEU A 61 6.29 -8.20 -14.79
C LEU A 61 5.27 -9.29 -15.13
N ALA A 62 3.97 -8.96 -15.11
CA ALA A 62 2.92 -9.90 -15.44
C ALA A 62 2.93 -10.25 -16.94
N GLU A 63 3.08 -9.27 -17.83
CA GLU A 63 3.25 -9.54 -19.27
C GLU A 63 4.50 -10.37 -19.57
N LEU A 64 5.62 -10.10 -18.88
CA LEU A 64 6.84 -10.90 -19.00
C LEU A 64 6.62 -12.34 -18.54
N GLU A 65 5.94 -12.53 -17.40
CA GLU A 65 5.63 -13.87 -16.86
C GLU A 65 4.68 -14.65 -17.78
N TRP A 66 3.65 -14.00 -18.34
CA TRP A 66 2.73 -14.66 -19.28
C TRP A 66 3.43 -15.04 -20.58
N HIS A 67 4.26 -14.15 -21.13
CA HIS A 67 5.05 -14.43 -22.32
C HIS A 67 6.00 -15.60 -22.11
N TRP A 68 6.73 -15.61 -20.99
CA TRP A 68 7.64 -16.71 -20.63
C TRP A 68 6.91 -18.04 -20.41
N ARG A 69 5.69 -18.01 -19.86
CA ARG A 69 4.85 -19.20 -19.65
C ARG A 69 4.12 -19.67 -20.92
N GLY A 70 4.27 -18.99 -22.05
CA GLY A 70 3.54 -19.29 -23.30
C GLY A 70 2.02 -19.22 -23.12
N ALA A 71 1.55 -18.38 -22.19
CA ALA A 71 0.16 -18.34 -21.75
C ALA A 71 -0.55 -17.09 -22.26
N ASP A 72 -1.79 -17.25 -22.69
CA ASP A 72 -2.62 -16.12 -23.13
C ASP A 72 -2.89 -15.17 -21.94
N SER A 73 -2.48 -13.90 -22.11
CA SER A 73 -2.36 -12.85 -21.08
C SER A 73 -3.67 -12.48 -20.36
N SER A 74 -4.84 -12.85 -20.90
CA SER A 74 -6.10 -12.27 -20.45
C SER A 74 -6.73 -12.90 -19.19
N LYS A 75 -6.31 -14.10 -18.74
CA LYS A 75 -7.02 -14.81 -17.64
C LYS A 75 -6.17 -15.53 -16.60
N ARG A 76 -4.84 -15.49 -16.67
CA ARG A 76 -3.97 -16.21 -15.73
C ARG A 76 -3.37 -15.30 -14.67
N LEU A 77 -3.31 -15.80 -13.44
CA LEU A 77 -2.55 -15.15 -12.38
C LEU A 77 -1.06 -15.16 -12.74
N ALA A 78 -0.36 -14.07 -12.40
CA ALA A 78 1.08 -13.92 -12.52
C ALA A 78 1.71 -13.92 -11.10
N PRO A 79 1.85 -15.10 -10.46
CA PRO A 79 2.28 -15.19 -9.07
C PRO A 79 3.71 -14.70 -8.82
N LEU A 80 4.63 -14.89 -9.78
CA LEU A 80 6.00 -14.39 -9.63
C LEU A 80 6.02 -12.87 -9.76
N ALA A 81 5.30 -12.32 -10.73
CA ALA A 81 5.14 -10.89 -10.90
C ALA A 81 4.55 -10.24 -9.64
N LEU A 82 3.50 -10.85 -9.08
CA LEU A 82 2.87 -10.40 -7.84
C LEU A 82 3.84 -10.44 -6.66
N ALA A 83 4.58 -11.55 -6.49
CA ALA A 83 5.53 -11.70 -5.39
C ALA A 83 6.65 -10.65 -5.49
N ILE A 84 7.25 -10.49 -6.68
CA ILE A 84 8.32 -9.52 -6.91
C ILE A 84 7.80 -8.10 -6.70
N SER A 85 6.68 -7.72 -7.31
CA SER A 85 6.15 -6.35 -7.18
C SER A 85 5.80 -6.00 -5.73
N THR A 86 5.22 -6.96 -5.00
CA THR A 86 4.86 -6.79 -3.59
C THR A 86 6.10 -6.64 -2.74
N LEU A 87 7.13 -7.46 -2.96
CA LEU A 87 8.39 -7.37 -2.22
C LEU A 87 9.07 -6.03 -2.49
N THR A 88 9.13 -5.60 -3.76
CA THR A 88 9.66 -4.28 -4.13
C THR A 88 8.88 -3.15 -3.46
N PHE A 89 7.55 -3.23 -3.41
CA PHE A 89 6.73 -2.23 -2.72
C PHE A 89 6.98 -2.22 -1.20
N THR A 90 7.18 -3.39 -0.59
CA THR A 90 7.42 -3.52 0.86
C THR A 90 8.76 -2.91 1.28
N PHE A 91 9.78 -3.00 0.43
CA PHE A 91 11.13 -2.45 0.68
C PHE A 91 11.38 -1.12 -0.01
N ASP A 92 10.34 -0.49 -0.55
CA ASP A 92 10.46 0.81 -1.17
C ASP A 92 10.97 1.86 -0.15
N PRO A 93 11.94 2.73 -0.53
CA PRO A 93 12.50 3.72 0.39
C PRO A 93 11.46 4.63 1.04
N PHE A 94 10.38 5.00 0.33
CA PHE A 94 9.31 5.81 0.91
C PHE A 94 8.54 5.01 1.96
N MET A 95 8.25 3.73 1.72
CA MET A 95 7.59 2.87 2.72
C MET A 95 8.46 2.64 3.95
N VAL A 96 9.74 2.29 3.76
CA VAL A 96 10.67 2.02 4.88
C VAL A 96 10.94 3.27 5.70
N GLN A 97 11.11 4.44 5.06
CA GLN A 97 11.34 5.70 5.79
C GLN A 97 10.10 6.21 6.51
N THR A 98 8.90 6.01 5.94
CA THR A 98 7.65 6.51 6.55
C THR A 98 7.18 5.61 7.69
N PHE A 99 7.23 4.30 7.47
CA PHE A 99 6.63 3.31 8.38
C PHE A 99 7.65 2.58 9.24
N HIS A 100 8.96 2.75 9.02
CA HIS A 100 10.02 2.07 9.77
C HIS A 100 9.72 0.57 9.86
N HIS A 101 9.57 0.01 11.06
CA HIS A 101 9.25 -1.40 11.30
C HIS A 101 7.80 -1.79 10.94
N LEU A 102 6.90 -0.83 10.72
CA LEU A 102 5.53 -1.05 10.25
C LEU A 102 5.47 -1.30 8.74
N HIS A 103 6.56 -1.10 7.99
CA HIS A 103 6.56 -1.26 6.53
C HIS A 103 6.08 -2.64 6.06
N TRP A 104 6.14 -3.67 6.91
CA TRP A 104 5.61 -5.01 6.64
C TRP A 104 4.10 -5.05 6.36
N ILE A 105 3.31 -4.06 6.80
CA ILE A 105 1.89 -3.96 6.42
C ILE A 105 1.74 -3.79 4.90
N ALA A 106 2.74 -3.20 4.24
CA ALA A 106 2.78 -3.02 2.79
C ALA A 106 2.86 -4.35 2.03
N LEU A 107 3.36 -5.42 2.68
CA LEU A 107 3.42 -6.75 2.07
C LEU A 107 2.00 -7.28 1.83
N TRP A 108 1.15 -7.23 2.85
CA TRP A 108 -0.23 -7.70 2.73
C TRP A 108 -1.06 -6.78 1.83
N ASP A 109 -0.87 -5.46 1.93
CA ASP A 109 -1.47 -4.47 1.04
C ASP A 109 -1.09 -4.72 -0.44
N GLY A 110 0.20 -4.92 -0.71
CA GLY A 110 0.74 -5.25 -2.04
C GLY A 110 0.14 -6.52 -2.62
N LEU A 111 0.04 -7.59 -1.80
CA LEU A 111 -0.50 -8.88 -2.24
C LEU A 111 -1.98 -8.77 -2.61
N ILE A 112 -2.78 -8.15 -1.75
CA ILE A 112 -4.23 -8.11 -1.94
C ILE A 112 -4.59 -7.17 -3.09
N TRP A 113 -4.06 -5.95 -3.13
CA TRP A 113 -4.34 -5.03 -4.22
C TRP A 113 -3.74 -5.50 -5.55
N GLY A 114 -2.54 -6.08 -5.53
CA GLY A 114 -1.95 -6.67 -6.72
C GLY A 114 -2.77 -7.84 -7.28
N MET A 115 -3.33 -8.69 -6.40
CA MET A 115 -4.23 -9.77 -6.82
C MET A 115 -5.54 -9.24 -7.40
N ILE A 116 -6.15 -8.22 -6.78
CA ILE A 116 -7.37 -7.57 -7.29
C ILE A 116 -7.10 -6.93 -8.65
N TRP A 117 -5.96 -6.23 -8.81
CA TRP A 117 -5.56 -5.63 -10.08
C TRP A 117 -5.35 -6.70 -11.16
N LEU A 118 -4.66 -7.81 -10.87
CA LEU A 118 -4.47 -8.89 -11.84
C LEU A 118 -5.80 -9.51 -12.32
N ARG A 119 -6.82 -9.55 -11.45
CA ARG A 119 -8.16 -10.09 -11.79
C ARG A 119 -9.04 -9.10 -12.53
N THR A 120 -9.01 -7.83 -12.13
CA THR A 120 -9.92 -6.80 -12.66
C THR A 120 -9.31 -5.98 -13.79
N ARG A 121 -7.97 -5.95 -13.88
CA ARG A 121 -7.16 -5.04 -14.71
C ARG A 121 -7.59 -3.57 -14.58
N ASN A 122 -8.19 -3.20 -13.44
CA ASN A 122 -8.73 -1.87 -13.22
C ASN A 122 -7.93 -1.16 -12.12
N LEU A 123 -7.08 -0.23 -12.54
CA LEU A 123 -6.24 0.56 -11.65
C LEU A 123 -7.03 1.58 -10.82
N TRP A 124 -8.18 2.05 -11.31
CA TRP A 124 -9.00 3.00 -10.57
C TRP A 124 -9.53 2.41 -9.26
N ILE A 125 -9.87 1.12 -9.28
CA ILE A 125 -10.33 0.42 -8.08
C ILE A 125 -9.23 0.42 -7.02
N THR A 126 -7.98 0.12 -7.41
CA THR A 126 -6.87 0.06 -6.44
C THR A 126 -6.47 1.45 -5.97
N ILE A 127 -6.44 2.46 -6.85
CA ILE A 127 -6.20 3.87 -6.48
C ILE A 127 -7.20 4.36 -5.44
N VAL A 128 -8.50 4.23 -5.71
CA VAL A 128 -9.54 4.72 -4.82
C VAL A 128 -9.53 3.96 -3.49
N ALA A 129 -9.37 2.65 -3.55
CA ALA A 129 -9.38 1.82 -2.35
C ALA A 129 -8.15 2.06 -1.47
N HIS A 130 -6.96 2.18 -2.06
CA HIS A 130 -5.73 2.53 -1.34
C HIS A 130 -5.85 3.92 -0.70
N ALA A 131 -6.34 4.92 -1.45
CA ALA A 131 -6.55 6.26 -0.90
C ALA A 131 -7.51 6.25 0.29
N ALA A 132 -8.65 5.56 0.19
CA ALA A 132 -9.61 5.42 1.28
C ALA A 132 -9.00 4.72 2.50
N GLU A 133 -8.21 3.67 2.28
CA GLU A 133 -7.50 2.95 3.33
C GLU A 133 -6.52 3.85 4.09
N VAL A 134 -5.67 4.59 3.37
CA VAL A 134 -4.69 5.49 4.00
C VAL A 134 -5.38 6.66 4.70
N ILE A 135 -6.50 7.18 4.18
CA ILE A 135 -7.31 8.20 4.86
C ILE A 135 -7.85 7.67 6.20
N VAL A 136 -8.43 6.46 6.20
CA VAL A 136 -8.97 5.85 7.42
C VAL A 136 -7.86 5.61 8.44
N MET A 137 -6.74 5.03 8.00
CA MET A 137 -5.59 4.77 8.85
C MET A 137 -5.01 6.06 9.44
N TYR A 138 -4.76 7.06 8.60
CA TYR A 138 -4.25 8.35 9.04
C TYR A 138 -5.19 9.03 10.03
N SER A 139 -6.50 9.03 9.76
CA SER A 139 -7.50 9.63 10.64
C SER A 139 -7.56 8.92 12.00
N ALA A 140 -7.54 7.59 12.01
CA ALA A 140 -7.59 6.79 13.23
C ALA A 140 -6.32 6.94 14.08
N VAL A 141 -5.14 6.86 13.45
CA VAL A 141 -3.86 7.08 14.14
C VAL A 141 -3.79 8.50 14.70
N ARG A 142 -4.25 9.49 13.94
CA ARG A 142 -4.30 10.88 14.40
C ARG A 142 -5.31 11.08 15.53
N ALA A 143 -6.44 10.38 15.56
CA ALA A 143 -7.37 10.46 16.68
C ALA A 143 -6.85 9.75 17.94
N ALA A 144 -6.10 8.65 17.78
CA ALA A 144 -5.62 7.84 18.90
C ALA A 144 -4.37 8.40 19.56
N ILE A 145 -3.43 8.91 18.76
CA ILE A 145 -2.16 9.44 19.27
C ILE A 145 -2.21 10.97 19.36
N GLY A 146 -3.03 11.65 18.55
CA GLY A 146 -3.07 13.11 18.39
C GLY A 146 -3.26 13.89 19.67
#